data_AF-A0A6N8IT79-F1
#
_entry.id   AF-A0A6N8IT79-F1
#
_cell.length_a   1.000
_cell.length_b   1.000
_cell.length_c   1.000
_cell.angle_alpha   90.00
_cell.angle_beta   90.00
_cell.angle_gamma   90.00
#
_symmetry.space_group_name_H-M   'P 1'
#
loop_
_entity.id
_entity.type
_entity.pdbx_description
1 polymer ?
#
loop_
_entity_poly.entity_id
_entity_poly.type
_entity_poly.pdbx_seq_one_letter_code
_entity_poly.pdbx_strand_id
1 'polypeptide(L)'
;MSDPDLESRARALVDDKLIRAYWEAVEHYKTRDLVLIYAVGDTRHPVRAFVREELLSSTLPSDIKAKVANPASVATSRPASSDATFWLLAIFSDEEAACLAVNAKLLAPGGRA
;
A
#
# COMPACT_ATOMS: atom_id res chain seq x y z
N MET A 1 -18.43 -4.58 1.19
CA MET A 1 -17.86 -5.93 0.96
C MET A 1 -16.63 -5.71 0.11
N SER A 2 -15.46 -6.28 0.44
CA SER A 2 -14.29 -6.17 -0.44
C SER A 2 -14.43 -7.21 -1.54
N ASP A 3 -14.51 -6.77 -2.79
CA ASP A 3 -14.58 -7.66 -3.93
C ASP A 3 -13.24 -8.41 -4.05
N PRO A 4 -13.25 -9.75 -3.98
CA PRO A 4 -12.02 -10.54 -4.00
C PRO A 4 -11.25 -10.38 -5.32
N ASP A 5 -11.94 -9.98 -6.40
CA ASP A 5 -11.33 -9.63 -7.68
C ASP A 5 -10.48 -8.36 -7.58
N LEU A 6 -11.02 -7.30 -6.95
CA LEU A 6 -10.32 -6.04 -6.74
C LEU A 6 -9.10 -6.20 -5.84
N GLU A 7 -9.20 -6.96 -4.75
CA GLU A 7 -8.06 -7.23 -3.89
C GLU A 7 -6.98 -8.03 -4.62
N SER A 8 -7.37 -9.00 -5.46
CA SER A 8 -6.43 -9.76 -6.28
C SER A 8 -5.72 -8.88 -7.32
N ARG A 9 -6.47 -7.99 -7.98
CA ARG A 9 -5.93 -7.02 -8.93
C ARG A 9 -4.99 -6.03 -8.25
N ALA A 10 -5.36 -5.51 -7.09
CA ALA A 10 -4.52 -4.59 -6.31
C ALA A 10 -3.23 -5.27 -5.82
N ARG A 11 -3.32 -6.53 -5.42
CA ARG A 11 -2.16 -7.34 -5.04
C ARG A 11 -1.25 -7.64 -6.22
N ALA A 12 -1.80 -7.77 -7.43
CA ALA A 12 -1.02 -7.89 -8.66
C ALA A 12 -0.26 -6.59 -9.03
N LEU A 13 -0.60 -5.44 -8.45
CA LEU A 13 0.15 -4.17 -8.60
C LEU A 13 1.35 -4.08 -7.63
N VAL A 14 1.50 -5.04 -6.71
CA VAL A 14 2.62 -5.09 -5.77
C VAL A 14 3.87 -5.62 -6.47
N ASP A 15 4.56 -4.71 -7.15
CA ASP A 15 5.84 -4.95 -7.82
C ASP A 15 7.02 -4.35 -7.05
N ASP A 16 8.24 -4.71 -7.45
CA ASP A 16 9.50 -4.15 -6.89
C ASP A 16 9.52 -2.61 -6.90
N LYS A 17 8.89 -1.97 -7.90
CA LYS A 17 8.75 -0.50 -7.95
C LYS A 17 7.92 0.06 -6.79
N LEU A 18 6.82 -0.61 -6.44
CA LEU A 18 5.96 -0.21 -5.32
C LEU A 18 6.71 -0.37 -3.99
N ILE A 19 7.44 -1.47 -3.85
CA ILE A 19 8.24 -1.75 -2.65
C ILE A 19 9.37 -0.72 -2.51
N ARG A 20 10.04 -0.34 -3.62
CA ARG A 20 11.02 0.75 -3.62
C ARG A 20 10.40 2.08 -3.23
N ALA A 21 9.26 2.45 -3.82
CA ALA A 21 8.55 3.68 -3.48
C ALA A 21 8.17 3.73 -1.99
N TYR A 22 7.80 2.58 -1.40
CA TYR A 22 7.62 2.48 0.05
C TYR A 22 8.91 2.80 0.80
N TRP A 23 10.04 2.17 0.47
CA TRP A 23 11.30 2.44 1.16
C TRP A 23 11.76 3.90 1.01
N GLU A 24 11.63 4.48 -0.18
CA GLU A 24 11.91 5.91 -0.39
C GLU A 24 11.03 6.79 0.50
N ALA A 25 9.74 6.45 0.64
CA ALA A 25 8.83 7.14 1.53
C ALA A 25 9.17 6.91 3.01
N VAL A 26 9.62 5.72 3.42
CA VAL A 26 10.11 5.46 4.78
C VAL A 26 11.33 6.33 5.07
N GLU A 27 12.24 6.47 4.11
CA GLU A 27 13.41 7.33 4.25
C GLU A 27 13.06 8.82 4.30
N HIS A 28 12.05 9.24 3.53
CA HIS A 28 11.55 10.61 3.46
C HIS A 28 10.79 11.02 4.74
N TYR A 29 9.78 10.23 5.12
CA TYR A 29 8.89 10.50 6.26
C TYR A 29 9.42 9.98 7.59
N LYS A 30 10.53 9.22 7.59
CA LYS A 30 11.13 8.59 8.78
C LYS A 30 10.18 7.69 9.58
N THR A 31 9.15 7.15 8.91
CA THR A 31 8.14 6.27 9.52
C THR A 31 7.80 5.09 8.62
N ARG A 32 7.44 3.97 9.23
CA ARG A 32 6.96 2.76 8.54
C ARG A 32 5.43 2.71 8.43
N ASP A 33 4.74 3.58 9.16
CA ASP A 33 3.28 3.74 9.14
C ASP A 33 2.82 4.53 7.91
N LEU A 34 3.02 3.91 6.75
CA LEU A 34 2.74 4.52 5.44
C LEU A 34 1.58 3.84 4.74
N VAL A 35 0.88 4.64 3.94
CA VAL A 35 -0.17 4.22 3.02
C VAL A 35 0.24 4.64 1.62
N LEU A 36 0.35 3.67 0.73
CA LEU A 36 0.65 3.88 -0.68
C LEU A 36 -0.67 3.88 -1.45
N ILE A 37 -0.94 4.97 -2.16
CA ILE A 37 -2.08 5.10 -3.06
C ILE A 37 -1.58 4.84 -4.48
N TYR A 38 -2.14 3.83 -5.13
CA TYR A 38 -1.90 3.51 -6.52
C TYR A 38 -3.09 3.95 -7.37
N ALA A 39 -2.93 4.96 -8.23
CA ALA A 39 -3.97 5.39 -9.15
C ALA A 39 -3.80 4.70 -10.51
N VAL A 40 -4.59 3.64 -10.75
CA VAL A 40 -4.62 2.92 -12.03
C VAL A 40 -5.34 3.80 -13.05
N GLY A 41 -4.55 4.58 -13.79
CA GLY A 41 -5.02 5.58 -14.75
C GLY A 41 -4.17 6.84 -14.77
N ASP A 42 -3.44 7.12 -13.68
CA ASP A 42 -2.50 8.24 -13.65
C ASP A 42 -1.14 7.81 -14.21
N THR A 43 -0.88 8.15 -15.47
CA THR A 43 0.38 7.81 -16.15
C THR A 43 1.59 8.63 -15.68
N ARG A 44 1.39 9.73 -14.91
CA ARG A 44 2.50 10.59 -14.50
C ARG A 44 3.02 10.22 -13.11
N HIS A 45 2.13 9.96 -12.16
CA HIS A 45 2.48 9.62 -10.78
C HIS A 45 1.55 8.51 -10.30
N PRO A 46 1.77 7.26 -10.76
CA PRO A 46 0.86 6.16 -10.44
C PRO A 46 0.88 5.81 -8.96
N VAL A 47 1.96 6.14 -8.22
CA VAL A 47 2.11 5.83 -6.79
C VAL A 47 2.35 7.10 -6.00
N ARG A 48 1.59 7.27 -4.92
CA ARG A 48 1.79 8.34 -3.93
C ARG A 48 1.84 7.73 -2.54
N ALA A 49 2.84 8.07 -1.75
CA ALA A 49 2.96 7.62 -0.38
C ALA A 49 2.53 8.75 0.58
N PHE A 50 1.82 8.36 1.63
CA PHE A 50 1.34 9.27 2.66
C PHE A 50 1.51 8.64 4.04
N VAL A 51 1.69 9.48 5.05
CA VAL A 51 1.66 9.02 6.45
C VAL A 51 0.23 8.69 6.83
N ARG A 52 0.03 7.56 7.50
CA ARG A 52 -1.29 7.08 7.95
C ARG A 52 -2.08 8.16 8.70
N GLU A 53 -1.43 8.92 9.57
CA GLU A 53 -2.06 10.00 10.35
C GLU A 53 -2.57 11.15 9.49
N GLU A 54 -1.80 11.54 8.46
CA GLU A 54 -2.24 12.57 7.49
C GLU A 54 -3.43 12.06 6.66
N LEU A 55 -3.40 10.78 6.31
CA LEU A 55 -4.47 10.12 5.57
C LEU A 55 -5.77 10.04 6.36
N LEU A 56 -5.68 9.72 7.65
CA LEU A 56 -6.82 9.68 8.57
C LEU A 56 -7.45 11.07 8.77
N SER A 57 -6.60 12.10 8.76
CA SER A 57 -7.02 13.51 8.81
C SER A 57 -7.63 14.00 7.49
N SER A 58 -7.38 13.31 6.37
CA SER A 58 -7.85 13.69 5.04
C SER A 58 -9.28 13.23 4.73
N THR A 59 -9.88 13.68 3.63
CA THR A 59 -11.28 13.41 3.24
C THR A 59 -11.44 12.05 2.55
N LEU A 60 -10.82 11.00 3.07
CA LEU A 60 -11.01 9.65 2.54
C LEU A 60 -12.36 9.04 2.96
N PRO A 61 -12.91 8.12 2.15
CA PRO A 61 -14.12 7.40 2.51
C PRO A 61 -13.94 6.61 3.80
N SER A 62 -15.00 6.60 4.63
CA SER A 62 -14.99 6.03 5.98
C SER A 62 -14.58 4.55 6.01
N ASP A 63 -14.91 3.79 4.96
CA ASP A 63 -14.54 2.38 4.82
C ASP A 63 -13.02 2.18 4.77
N ILE A 64 -12.34 3.05 4.01
CA ILE A 64 -10.88 3.04 3.88
C ILE A 64 -10.24 3.53 5.17
N LYS A 65 -10.78 4.58 5.79
CA LYS A 65 -10.32 5.07 7.10
C LYS A 65 -10.41 4.00 8.17
N ALA A 66 -11.48 3.21 8.19
CA ALA A 66 -11.66 2.11 9.13
C ALA A 66 -10.61 1.00 8.92
N LYS A 67 -10.27 0.68 7.67
CA LYS A 67 -9.18 -0.27 7.35
C LYS A 67 -7.82 0.25 7.81
N VAL A 68 -7.46 1.48 7.42
CA VAL A 68 -6.16 2.08 7.78
C VAL A 68 -6.11 2.67 9.19
N ALA A 69 -7.18 2.51 9.99
CA ALA A 69 -7.20 2.94 11.39
C ALA A 69 -6.12 2.20 12.19
N ASN A 70 -5.85 0.94 11.85
CA ASN A 70 -4.79 0.15 12.43
C ASN A 70 -3.54 0.15 11.52
N PRO A 71 -2.32 0.05 12.09
CA PRO A 71 -1.11 -0.12 11.29
C PRO A 71 -1.19 -1.38 10.43
N ALA A 72 -0.60 -1.34 9.23
CA ALA A 72 -0.55 -2.50 8.33
C ALA A 72 0.11 -3.72 8.99
N SER A 73 1.10 -3.48 9.87
CA SER A 73 1.77 -4.50 10.66
C SER A 73 0.85 -5.32 11.57
N VAL A 74 -0.29 -4.74 11.98
CA VAL A 74 -1.32 -5.44 12.78
C VAL A 74 -2.21 -6.28 11.89
N ALA A 75 -2.50 -5.81 10.68
CA ALA A 75 -3.32 -6.53 9.70
C ALA A 75 -2.58 -7.71 9.05
N THR A 76 -1.25 -7.65 8.96
CA THR A 76 -0.42 -8.72 8.41
C THR A 76 0.06 -9.65 9.52
N SER A 77 -0.18 -10.95 9.38
CA SER A 77 0.33 -11.93 10.36
C SER A 77 1.86 -12.01 10.29
N ARG A 78 2.51 -11.38 11.26
CA ARG A 78 3.95 -11.51 11.58
C ARG A 78 4.91 -10.94 10.52
N PRO A 79 4.97 -9.61 10.36
CA PRO A 79 6.02 -8.99 9.55
C PRO A 79 7.39 -9.22 10.21
N ALA A 80 8.39 -9.66 9.46
CA ALA A 80 9.78 -9.58 9.91
C ALA A 80 10.25 -8.11 9.81
N SER A 81 11.23 -7.72 10.64
CA SER A 81 11.72 -6.33 10.69
C SER A 81 12.26 -5.78 9.36
N SER A 82 12.55 -6.65 8.40
CA SER A 82 13.06 -6.33 7.07
C SER A 82 11.98 -6.32 5.98
N ASP A 83 10.73 -6.67 6.29
CA ASP A 83 9.65 -6.68 5.31
C ASP A 83 9.05 -5.27 5.17
N ALA A 84 8.77 -4.87 3.94
CA ALA A 84 7.99 -3.69 3.64
C ALA A 84 6.53 -3.98 4.00
N THR A 85 6.04 -3.31 5.05
CA THR A 85 4.68 -3.50 5.52
C THR A 85 3.95 -2.17 5.46
N PHE A 86 2.92 -2.09 4.62
CA PHE A 86 2.19 -0.86 4.34
C PHE A 86 0.76 -1.15 3.87
N TRP A 87 -0.09 -0.13 3.93
CA TRP A 87 -1.41 -0.21 3.30
C TRP A 87 -1.31 0.19 1.84
N LEU A 88 -1.86 -0.63 0.94
CA LEU A 88 -2.00 -0.28 -0.47
C LEU A 88 -3.47 0.07 -0.74
N LEU A 89 -3.69 1.29 -1.23
CA LEU A 89 -4.97 1.76 -1.75
C LEU A 89 -4.87 1.83 -3.28
N ALA A 90 -5.36 0.82 -3.98
CA ALA A 90 -5.43 0.84 -5.44
C ALA A 90 -6.77 1.45 -5.87
N ILE A 91 -6.73 2.56 -6.60
CA ILE A 91 -7.88 3.24 -7.18
C ILE A 91 -7.92 2.88 -8.67
N PHE A 92 -8.97 2.20 -9.08
CA PHE A 92 -9.20 1.82 -10.48
C PHE A 92 -9.99 2.89 -11.21
N SER A 93 -9.91 2.90 -12.54
CA SER A 93 -10.61 3.89 -13.37
C SER A 93 -12.15 3.79 -13.31
N ASP A 94 -12.68 2.69 -12.76
CA ASP A 94 -14.12 2.43 -12.60
C ASP A 94 -14.69 3.01 -11.28
N GLU A 95 -14.01 3.99 -10.66
CA GLU A 95 -14.29 4.51 -9.31
C GLU A 95 -14.18 3.48 -8.17
N GLU A 96 -13.87 2.22 -8.50
CA GLU A 96 -13.61 1.17 -7.54
C GLU A 96 -12.25 1.37 -6.86
N ALA A 97 -12.20 1.15 -5.55
CA ALA A 97 -10.97 1.22 -4.76
C ALA A 97 -10.79 -0.01 -3.89
N ALA A 98 -9.62 -0.61 -3.97
CA ALA A 98 -9.21 -1.72 -3.12
C ALA A 98 -8.22 -1.23 -2.07
N CYS A 99 -8.47 -1.56 -0.81
CA CYS A 99 -7.53 -1.33 0.27
C CYS A 99 -7.15 -2.64 0.93
N LEU A 100 -5.87 -2.97 0.87
CA LEU A 100 -5.30 -4.19 1.44
C LEU A 100 -3.99 -3.89 2.18
N ALA A 101 -3.73 -4.66 3.22
CA ALA A 101 -2.44 -4.63 3.89
C ALA A 101 -1.44 -5.48 3.09
N VAL A 102 -0.34 -4.85 2.67
CA VAL A 102 0.73 -5.48 1.93
C VAL A 102 1.87 -5.76 2.90
N ASN A 103 2.28 -7.03 2.95
CA ASN A 103 3.56 -7.44 3.51
C ASN A 103 4.38 -7.99 2.33
N ALA A 104 5.35 -7.20 1.88
CA ALA A 104 6.21 -7.55 0.77
C ALA A 104 7.65 -7.56 1.22
N LYS A 105 8.39 -8.59 0.81
CA LYS A 105 9.83 -8.65 1.01
C LYS A 105 10.49 -8.09 -0.24
N LEU A 106 11.45 -7.18 -0.07
CA LEU A 106 12.32 -6.79 -1.18
C LEU A 106 13.10 -8.05 -1.57
N LEU A 107 12.68 -8.74 -2.63
CA LEU A 107 13.49 -9.77 -3.24
C LEU A 107 14.70 -9.04 -3.79
N ALA A 108 15.86 -9.22 -3.16
CA ALA A 108 17.11 -8.70 -3.70
C ALA A 108 17.19 -9.06 -5.20
N PRO A 109 17.63 -8.15 -6.09
CA PRO A 109 17.78 -8.46 -7.50
C PRO A 109 18.80 -9.60 -7.64
N GLY A 110 18.32 -10.84 -7.75
CA GLY A 110 19.15 -12.04 -7.66
C GLY A 110 18.43 -13.36 -7.36
N GLY A 111 17.10 -13.38 -7.21
CA GLY A 111 16.34 -14.63 -7.10
C GLY A 111 16.31 -15.38 -8.43
N ARG A 112 17.32 -16.22 -8.69
CA ARG A 112 17.19 -17.30 -9.67
C ARG A 112 16.14 -18.29 -9.14
N ALA A 113 15.30 -18.75 -10.08
CA ALA A 113 14.30 -19.80 -9.95
C ALA A 113 14.81 -21.05 -9.22
#